data_AF-A0A7C6JC51-F1
#
_entry.id   AF-A0A7C6JC51-F1
#
_cell.length_a   1.000
_cell.length_b   1.000
_cell.length_c   1.000
_cell.angle_alpha   90.00
_cell.angle_beta   90.00
_cell.angle_gamma   90.00
#
_symmetry.space_group_name_H-M   'P 1'
#
loop_
_entity.id
_entity.type
_entity.pdbx_description
1 polymer ?
#
loop_
_entity_poly.entity_id
_entity_poly.type
_entity_poly.pdbx_seq_one_letter_code
_entity_poly.pdbx_strand_id
1 'polypeptide(L)'
;MQIPDIKKHLPITKVLSHYNIQIDKNNHIRCPFHSDDKPSCKIYSETGTFHCFGCGATGDQIEFIEKYEKSSKHAALKKATELSGEEINAKDVMGIASKGAAKGKAEDFAGLFARQIASLPRSPKASTTATAACPKGFTAYASRCWTITATSRYLRPFRPLQCSA
;
A
#
# COMPACT_ATOMS: atom_id res chain seq x y z
N MET A 1 6.40 -20.76 -5.42
CA MET A 1 6.50 -21.01 -3.96
C MET A 1 5.58 -20.03 -3.25
N GLN A 2 4.76 -20.46 -2.27
CA GLN A 2 3.85 -19.52 -1.61
C GLN A 2 4.58 -18.74 -0.52
N ILE A 3 4.15 -17.50 -0.24
CA ILE A 3 4.68 -16.65 0.84
C ILE A 3 4.77 -17.36 2.21
N PRO A 4 3.78 -18.18 2.66
CA PRO A 4 3.90 -18.92 3.93
C PRO A 4 5.05 -19.92 3.98
N ASP A 5 5.45 -20.51 2.86
CA ASP A 5 6.55 -21.49 2.83
C ASP A 5 7.90 -20.80 3.08
N ILE A 6 8.09 -19.61 2.48
CA ILE A 6 9.28 -18.76 2.72
C ILE A 6 9.43 -18.47 4.21
N LYS A 7 8.32 -18.18 4.90
CA LYS A 7 8.34 -17.86 6.33
C LYS A 7 8.76 -19.04 7.21
N LYS A 8 8.45 -20.28 6.81
CA LYS A 8 8.85 -21.49 7.56
C LYS A 8 10.35 -21.78 7.44
N HIS A 9 10.91 -21.55 6.25
CA HIS A 9 12.33 -21.82 5.97
C HIS A 9 13.27 -20.68 6.38
N LEU A 10 12.73 -19.46 6.55
CA LEU A 10 13.49 -18.28 6.96
C LEU A 10 13.09 -17.81 8.36
N PRO A 11 13.70 -18.36 9.43
CA PRO A 11 13.51 -17.82 10.78
C PRO A 11 14.17 -16.43 10.89
N ILE A 12 13.56 -15.56 11.68
CA ILE A 12 14.03 -14.18 11.88
C ILE A 12 15.47 -14.11 12.41
N THR A 13 15.91 -15.10 13.17
CA THR A 13 17.29 -15.22 13.66
C THR A 13 18.30 -15.31 12.52
N LYS A 14 17.99 -16.02 11.43
CA LYS A 14 18.87 -16.14 10.25
C LYS A 14 19.03 -14.80 9.54
N VAL A 15 17.94 -14.03 9.45
CA VAL A 15 17.95 -12.67 8.88
C VAL A 15 18.82 -11.74 9.71
N LEU A 16 18.70 -11.79 11.03
CA LEU A 16 19.51 -10.96 11.93
C LEU A 16 21.00 -11.29 11.84
N SER A 17 21.35 -12.58 11.77
CA SER A 17 22.74 -13.02 11.55
C SER A 17 23.33 -12.51 10.23
N HIS A 18 22.53 -12.46 9.16
CA HIS A 18 22.97 -11.91 7.87
C HIS A 18 23.35 -10.42 7.96
N TYR A 19 22.59 -9.64 8.74
CA TYR A 19 22.91 -8.23 8.99
C TYR A 19 23.90 -8.02 10.14
N ASN A 20 24.53 -9.07 10.66
CA ASN A 20 25.47 -9.05 11.77
C ASN A 20 24.91 -8.40 13.06
N ILE A 21 23.60 -8.52 13.28
CA ILE A 21 22.93 -7.97 14.47
C ILE A 21 23.00 -9.00 15.59
N GLN A 22 23.68 -8.65 16.67
CA GLN A 22 23.84 -9.52 17.83
C GLN A 22 22.58 -9.52 18.70
N ILE A 23 22.15 -10.72 19.10
CA ILE A 23 20.96 -10.95 19.92
C ILE A 23 21.41 -11.27 21.35
N ASP A 24 20.85 -10.56 22.33
CA ASP A 24 21.09 -10.84 23.75
C ASP A 24 20.38 -12.12 24.21
N LYS A 25 20.77 -12.67 25.37
CA LYS A 25 20.16 -13.87 25.99
C LYS A 25 18.64 -13.75 26.21
N ASN A 26 18.12 -12.53 26.29
CA ASN A 26 16.70 -12.24 26.50
C ASN A 26 15.95 -11.97 25.18
N ASN A 27 16.55 -12.25 24.02
CA ASN A 27 16.00 -11.91 22.69
C ASN A 27 15.79 -10.40 22.48
N HIS A 28 16.67 -9.58 23.05
CA HIS A 28 16.68 -8.14 22.82
C HIS A 28 17.79 -7.78 21.82
N ILE A 29 17.54 -6.76 21.01
CA ILE A 29 18.49 -6.18 20.06
C ILE A 29 18.44 -4.66 20.14
N ARG A 30 19.55 -4.04 19.75
CA ARG A 30 19.58 -2.61 19.43
C ARG A 30 18.77 -2.40 18.16
N CYS A 31 17.84 -1.47 18.20
CA CYS A 31 16.97 -1.20 17.06
C CYS A 31 17.79 -0.57 15.93
N PRO A 32 17.77 -1.12 14.70
CA PRO A 32 18.44 -0.50 13.56
C PRO A 32 17.61 0.62 12.91
N PHE A 33 16.34 0.76 13.30
CA PHE A 33 15.40 1.69 12.67
C PHE A 33 15.43 3.10 13.29
N HIS A 34 15.95 3.23 14.51
CA HIS A 34 16.11 4.50 15.21
C HIS A 34 17.39 4.49 16.03
N SER A 35 18.01 5.66 16.20
CA SER A 35 19.25 5.79 16.98
C SER A 35 18.92 5.81 18.47
N ASP A 36 19.15 4.69 19.16
CA ASP A 36 18.98 4.54 20.60
C ASP A 36 20.12 3.70 21.16
N ASP A 37 20.62 4.11 22.32
CA ASP A 37 21.76 3.47 22.97
C ASP A 37 21.36 2.18 23.70
N LYS A 38 20.06 1.99 24.00
CA LYS A 38 19.54 0.79 24.68
C LYS A 38 18.94 -0.25 23.73
N PRO A 39 19.08 -1.55 24.03
CA PRO A 39 18.43 -2.61 23.28
C PRO A 39 16.92 -2.63 23.56
N SER A 40 16.15 -1.87 22.77
CA SER A 40 14.70 -1.68 22.96
C SER A 40 13.84 -2.57 22.06
N CYS A 41 14.43 -3.37 21.18
CA CYS A 41 13.70 -4.21 20.24
C CYS A 41 13.75 -5.67 20.66
N LYS A 42 12.57 -6.29 20.78
CA LYS A 42 12.39 -7.68 21.19
C LYS A 42 12.02 -8.53 19.99
N ILE A 43 12.67 -9.69 19.92
CA ILE A 43 12.45 -10.69 18.88
C ILE A 43 11.66 -11.85 19.46
N TYR A 44 10.64 -12.27 18.72
CA TYR A 44 9.83 -13.44 19.04
C TYR A 44 10.15 -14.55 18.04
N SER A 45 11.09 -15.43 18.39
CA SER A 45 11.55 -16.51 17.50
C SER A 45 10.47 -17.52 17.17
N GLU A 46 9.52 -17.75 18.09
CA GLU A 46 8.39 -18.69 17.91
C GLU A 46 7.42 -18.23 16.81
N THR A 47 7.09 -16.94 16.79
CA THR A 47 6.17 -16.35 15.81
C THR A 47 6.89 -15.81 14.58
N GLY A 48 8.22 -15.62 14.66
CA GLY A 48 9.02 -15.01 13.59
C GLY A 48 8.84 -13.49 13.48
N THR A 49 8.35 -12.84 14.52
CA THR A 49 8.03 -11.40 14.53
C THR A 49 9.02 -10.59 15.37
N PHE A 50 9.12 -9.29 15.10
CA PHE A 50 9.85 -8.35 15.94
C PHE A 50 8.94 -7.20 16.39
N HIS A 51 9.25 -6.64 17.55
CA HIS A 51 8.60 -5.44 18.06
C HIS A 51 9.63 -4.54 18.76
N CYS A 52 9.70 -3.28 18.35
CA CYS A 52 10.51 -2.28 19.03
C CYS A 52 9.66 -1.40 19.94
N PHE A 53 9.96 -1.39 21.23
CA PHE A 53 9.26 -0.57 22.23
C PHE A 53 9.63 0.92 22.15
N GLY A 54 10.75 1.27 21.50
CA GLY A 54 11.17 2.66 21.33
C GLY A 54 10.49 3.36 20.15
N CYS A 55 10.54 2.75 18.96
CA CYS A 55 9.99 3.35 17.74
C CYS A 55 8.61 2.81 17.33
N GLY A 56 8.10 1.78 18.00
CA GLY A 56 6.83 1.12 17.64
C GLY A 56 6.91 0.29 16.35
N ALA A 57 8.10 0.09 15.78
CA ALA A 57 8.26 -0.76 14.61
C ALA A 57 7.92 -2.20 14.97
N THR A 58 6.94 -2.76 14.25
CA THR A 58 6.51 -4.14 14.36
C THR A 58 6.50 -4.76 12.96
N GLY A 59 6.67 -6.06 12.89
CA GLY A 59 6.57 -6.79 11.63
C GLY A 59 7.15 -8.21 11.67
N ASP A 60 7.10 -8.83 10.51
CA ASP A 60 7.68 -10.15 10.23
C ASP A 60 9.14 -10.02 9.74
N GLN A 61 9.82 -11.16 9.54
CA GLN A 61 11.16 -11.23 8.95
C GLN A 61 11.29 -10.55 7.57
N ILE A 62 10.23 -10.57 6.74
CA ILE A 62 10.23 -9.91 5.42
C ILE A 62 10.12 -8.39 5.59
N GLU A 63 9.25 -7.93 6.50
CA GLU A 63 9.08 -6.51 6.78
C GLU A 63 10.32 -5.93 7.47
N PHE A 64 11.05 -6.74 8.22
CA PHE A 64 12.36 -6.36 8.76
C PHE A 64 13.34 -5.99 7.63
N ILE A 65 13.49 -6.87 6.63
CA ILE A 65 14.35 -6.63 5.45
C ILE A 65 13.89 -5.38 4.71
N GLU A 66 12.58 -5.23 4.49
CA GLU A 66 11.99 -4.07 3.81
C GLU A 66 12.34 -2.76 4.51
N LYS A 67 12.18 -2.70 5.84
CA LYS A 67 12.48 -1.50 6.63
C LYS A 67 13.99 -1.23 6.75
N TYR A 68 14.79 -2.29 6.84
CA TYR A 68 16.24 -2.17 7.00
C TYR A 68 16.89 -1.65 5.73
N GLU A 69 16.54 -2.23 4.57
CA GLU A 69 17.06 -1.81 3.26
C GLU A 69 16.30 -0.64 2.64
N LYS A 70 15.16 -0.23 3.25
CA LYS A 70 14.23 0.78 2.72
C LYS A 70 13.83 0.47 1.27
N SER A 71 13.60 -0.81 1.00
CA SER A 71 13.33 -1.35 -0.33
C SER A 71 11.83 -1.66 -0.50
N SER A 72 11.40 -2.01 -1.72
CA SER A 72 10.01 -2.43 -1.93
C SER A 72 9.81 -3.86 -1.44
N LYS A 73 8.58 -4.21 -1.03
CA LYS A 73 8.21 -5.56 -0.61
C LYS A 73 8.64 -6.67 -1.58
N HIS A 74 8.63 -6.40 -2.89
CA HIS A 74 9.11 -7.35 -3.90
C HIS A 74 10.62 -7.58 -3.84
N ALA A 75 11.40 -6.51 -3.64
CA ALA A 75 12.85 -6.62 -3.45
C ALA A 75 13.18 -7.37 -2.15
N ALA A 76 12.46 -7.06 -1.07
CA ALA A 76 12.60 -7.77 0.21
C ALA A 76 12.28 -9.28 0.09
N LEU A 77 11.27 -9.65 -0.71
CA LEU A 77 10.96 -11.06 -0.98
C LEU A 77 12.07 -11.77 -1.76
N LYS A 78 12.66 -11.12 -2.78
CA LYS A 78 13.83 -11.66 -3.50
C LYS A 78 14.99 -11.93 -2.55
N LYS A 79 15.28 -10.96 -1.68
CA LYS A 79 16.31 -11.09 -0.64
C LYS A 79 16.00 -12.21 0.34
N ALA A 80 14.78 -12.30 0.84
CA ALA A 80 14.34 -13.37 1.73
C ALA A 80 14.56 -14.75 1.10
N THR A 81 14.33 -14.89 -0.20
CA THR A 81 14.47 -16.18 -0.90
C THR A 81 15.92 -16.54 -1.20
N GLU A 82 16.75 -15.54 -1.54
CA GLU A 82 18.22 -15.69 -1.59
C GLU A 82 18.77 -16.20 -0.24
N LEU A 83 18.26 -15.67 0.88
CA LEU A 83 18.65 -16.10 2.22
C LEU A 83 18.11 -17.48 2.62
N SER A 84 16.95 -17.88 2.09
CA SER A 84 16.41 -19.24 2.26
C SER A 84 17.18 -20.27 1.45
N GLY A 85 17.85 -19.86 0.36
CA GLY A 85 18.58 -20.74 -0.55
C GLY A 85 17.74 -21.29 -1.70
N GLU A 86 16.58 -20.69 -1.98
CA GLU A 86 15.66 -21.11 -3.04
C GLU A 86 15.30 -19.93 -3.95
N GLU A 87 15.34 -20.15 -5.27
CA GLU A 87 15.05 -19.10 -6.25
C GLU A 87 13.55 -18.88 -6.42
N ILE A 88 13.08 -17.62 -6.32
CA ILE A 88 11.71 -17.29 -6.68
C ILE A 88 11.56 -17.06 -8.19
N ASN A 89 10.61 -17.76 -8.79
CA ASN A 89 10.04 -17.33 -10.07
C ASN A 89 9.18 -16.09 -9.81
N ALA A 90 9.58 -14.92 -10.33
CA ALA A 90 8.93 -13.63 -10.10
C ALA A 90 7.45 -13.53 -10.56
N LYS A 91 6.91 -14.61 -11.13
CA LYS A 91 5.55 -14.70 -11.70
C LYS A 91 4.47 -14.88 -10.63
N ASP A 92 4.81 -15.42 -9.46
CA ASP A 92 3.84 -15.82 -8.44
C ASP A 92 3.44 -14.70 -7.46
N VAL A 93 4.16 -13.57 -7.44
CA VAL A 93 4.04 -12.51 -6.42
C VAL A 93 3.15 -11.35 -6.89
N MET A 94 2.59 -11.40 -8.09
CA MET A 94 1.71 -10.35 -8.62
C MET A 94 0.28 -10.44 -8.06
N GLY A 95 0.13 -10.06 -6.80
CA GLY A 95 -1.14 -9.58 -6.25
C GLY A 95 -1.32 -8.09 -6.57
N ILE A 96 -2.08 -7.81 -7.65
CA ILE A 96 -2.72 -6.52 -7.95
C ILE A 96 -1.77 -5.34 -8.24
N ALA A 97 -0.93 -5.42 -9.26
CA ALA A 97 -0.50 -4.23 -10.02
C ALA A 97 0.24 -4.66 -11.28
N SER A 98 -0.49 -4.91 -12.37
CA SER A 98 -0.03 -4.79 -13.75
C SER A 98 -1.21 -5.02 -14.67
N LYS A 99 -1.76 -3.95 -15.25
CA LYS A 99 -2.42 -4.06 -16.55
C LYS A 99 -1.34 -4.40 -17.57
N GLY A 100 -0.95 -5.66 -17.62
CA GLY A 100 -0.14 -6.26 -18.67
C GLY A 100 -1.06 -7.16 -19.50
N ALA A 101 -1.29 -6.76 -20.74
CA ALA A 101 -2.18 -7.43 -21.69
C ALA A 101 -1.77 -8.91 -21.89
N ALA A 102 -2.54 -9.83 -21.33
CA ALA A 102 -2.46 -11.24 -21.68
C ALA A 102 -3.52 -11.55 -22.75
N LYS A 103 -3.03 -11.94 -23.93
CA LYS A 103 -3.78 -12.38 -25.11
C LYS A 103 -4.43 -13.73 -24.79
N GLY A 104 -5.69 -13.72 -24.36
CA GLY A 104 -6.54 -14.88 -24.14
C GLY A 104 -7.97 -14.51 -24.55
N LYS A 105 -8.77 -15.48 -25.00
CA LYS A 105 -10.12 -15.27 -25.55
C LYS A 105 -10.90 -14.27 -24.71
N ALA A 106 -11.34 -13.19 -25.34
CA ALA A 106 -12.18 -12.18 -24.69
C ALA A 106 -13.54 -12.80 -24.38
N GLU A 107 -13.66 -13.48 -23.25
CA GLU A 107 -14.96 -13.53 -22.59
C GLU A 107 -15.29 -12.11 -22.13
N ASP A 108 -16.44 -11.59 -22.56
CA ASP A 108 -16.92 -10.25 -22.23
C ASP A 108 -17.24 -10.16 -20.74
N PHE A 109 -16.20 -10.08 -19.89
CA PHE A 109 -16.34 -9.91 -18.45
C PHE A 109 -17.17 -8.67 -18.13
N ALA A 110 -17.10 -7.62 -18.95
CA ALA A 110 -17.97 -6.45 -18.85
C ALA A 110 -19.46 -6.80 -19.04
N GLY A 111 -19.79 -7.68 -19.99
CA GLY A 111 -21.16 -8.14 -20.24
C GLY A 111 -21.67 -9.08 -19.14
N LEU A 112 -20.81 -9.96 -18.63
CA LEU A 112 -21.13 -10.82 -17.49
C LEU A 112 -21.38 -10.00 -16.22
N PHE A 113 -20.54 -9.01 -15.95
CA PHE A 113 -20.69 -8.14 -14.77
C PHE A 113 -21.93 -7.25 -14.89
N ALA A 114 -22.25 -6.74 -16.08
CA ALA A 114 -23.48 -6.00 -16.33
C ALA A 114 -24.74 -6.84 -16.09
N ARG A 115 -24.75 -8.11 -16.55
CA ARG A 115 -25.85 -9.06 -16.27
C ARG A 115 -25.97 -9.35 -14.77
N GLN A 116 -24.86 -9.53 -14.08
CA GLN A 116 -24.84 -9.74 -12.64
C GLN A 116 -25.44 -8.53 -11.89
N ILE A 117 -24.99 -7.30 -12.21
CA ILE A 117 -25.51 -6.08 -11.59
C ILE A 117 -27.01 -5.87 -11.89
N ALA A 118 -27.44 -6.21 -13.11
CA ALA A 118 -28.85 -6.09 -13.51
C ALA A 118 -29.74 -7.12 -12.80
N SER A 119 -29.20 -8.29 -12.45
CA SER A 119 -29.93 -9.34 -11.73
C SER A 119 -30.10 -9.08 -10.23
N LEU A 120 -29.36 -8.12 -9.66
CA LEU A 120 -29.46 -7.75 -8.24
C LEU A 120 -30.68 -6.85 -8.01
N PRO A 121 -31.52 -7.13 -6.99
CA PRO A 121 -32.65 -6.27 -6.65
C PRO A 121 -32.13 -4.90 -6.21
N ARG A 122 -32.42 -3.85 -6.99
CA ARG A 122 -32.06 -2.48 -6.61
C ARG A 122 -33.01 -1.99 -5.53
N SER A 123 -32.45 -1.42 -4.46
CA SER A 123 -33.26 -0.80 -3.41
C SER A 123 -33.94 0.48 -3.93
N PRO A 124 -35.16 0.81 -3.44
CA PRO A 124 -35.90 1.99 -3.89
C PRO A 124 -35.24 3.34 -3.55
N LYS A 125 -34.14 3.34 -2.76
CA LYS A 125 -33.36 4.55 -2.45
C LYS A 125 -32.37 4.95 -3.54
N ALA A 126 -32.18 4.13 -4.58
CA ALA A 126 -31.21 4.39 -5.65
C ALA A 126 -31.79 5.10 -6.90
N SER A 127 -33.11 5.28 -7.01
CA SER A 127 -33.75 5.84 -8.22
C SER A 127 -33.87 7.37 -8.24
N THR A 128 -33.53 8.08 -7.16
CA THR A 128 -33.84 9.51 -7.03
C THR A 128 -32.81 10.48 -7.62
N THR A 129 -31.66 10.04 -8.14
CA THR A 129 -30.64 10.96 -8.72
C THR A 129 -30.55 10.93 -10.25
N ALA A 130 -31.52 10.35 -10.94
CA ALA A 130 -31.51 10.28 -12.41
C ALA A 130 -32.80 10.73 -13.09
N THR A 131 -33.57 11.68 -12.52
CA THR A 131 -34.50 12.52 -13.31
C THR A 131 -34.86 13.79 -12.52
N ALA A 132 -34.00 14.79 -12.57
CA ALA A 132 -34.42 16.17 -12.35
C ALA A 132 -34.02 16.96 -13.60
N ALA A 133 -34.78 16.75 -14.67
CA ALA A 133 -34.91 17.76 -15.71
C ALA A 133 -35.36 19.04 -15.02
N CYS A 134 -34.47 20.04 -14.95
CA CYS A 134 -34.82 21.37 -14.48
C CYS A 134 -35.89 21.93 -15.43
N PRO A 135 -37.13 22.15 -14.96
CA PRO A 135 -38.12 22.85 -15.77
C PRO A 135 -37.65 24.29 -15.96
N LYS A 136 -37.76 24.77 -17.21
CA LYS A 136 -37.25 26.07 -17.64
C LYS A 136 -37.83 27.20 -16.79
N GLY A 137 -36.94 28.09 -16.33
CA GLY A 137 -37.28 29.44 -15.91
C GLY A 137 -37.47 29.62 -14.40
N PHE A 138 -36.37 29.78 -13.66
CA PHE A 138 -36.31 30.73 -12.54
C PHE A 138 -34.83 31.12 -12.35
N THR A 139 -34.58 32.42 -12.44
CA THR A 139 -33.29 33.05 -12.21
C THR A 139 -32.87 32.97 -10.74
N ALA A 140 -31.55 33.04 -10.55
CA ALA A 140 -30.84 33.52 -9.36
C ALA A 140 -30.58 32.56 -8.20
N TYR A 141 -29.28 32.38 -7.95
CA TYR A 141 -28.57 32.74 -6.71
C TYR A 141 -27.79 31.59 -6.05
N ALA A 142 -26.56 31.95 -5.69
CA ALA A 142 -25.62 31.29 -4.81
C ALA A 142 -25.00 29.97 -5.31
N SER A 143 -23.79 30.00 -5.87
CA SER A 143 -22.50 30.13 -5.16
C SER A 143 -21.98 28.80 -4.61
N ARG A 144 -20.88 28.37 -5.26
CA ARG A 144 -19.70 27.70 -4.68
C ARG A 144 -19.93 26.34 -3.98
N CYS A 145 -19.29 25.29 -4.51
CA CYS A 145 -18.01 24.83 -3.96
C CYS A 145 -17.40 23.68 -4.79
N TRP A 146 -16.13 23.90 -5.16
CA TRP A 146 -15.06 22.92 -5.36
C TRP A 146 -15.06 22.06 -6.63
N THR A 147 -14.52 22.63 -7.71
CA THR A 147 -13.58 21.90 -8.57
C THR A 147 -12.16 22.32 -8.20
N ILE A 148 -11.42 21.45 -7.51
CA ILE A 148 -9.96 21.52 -7.46
C ILE A 148 -9.46 20.51 -8.50
N THR A 149 -9.07 21.01 -9.66
CA THR A 149 -8.14 20.31 -10.55
C THR A 149 -6.81 21.05 -10.54
N ALA A 150 -5.77 20.25 -10.39
CA ALA A 150 -4.38 20.60 -10.21
C ALA A 150 -3.83 21.60 -11.23
N THR A 151 -2.93 22.48 -10.78
CA THR A 151 -1.69 22.81 -11.51
C THR A 151 -0.76 23.63 -10.62
N SER A 152 0.51 23.23 -10.62
CA SER A 152 1.72 24.04 -10.46
C SER A 152 1.81 25.06 -9.32
N ARG A 153 2.82 24.82 -8.48
CA ARG A 153 3.49 25.82 -7.65
C ARG A 153 3.84 27.08 -8.48
N TYR A 154 3.62 28.24 -7.87
CA TYR A 154 3.93 29.61 -8.32
C TYR A 154 2.96 30.31 -9.28
N LEU A 155 1.95 31.00 -8.72
CA LEU A 155 1.56 32.33 -9.18
C LEU A 155 1.19 33.21 -7.98
N ARG A 156 1.81 34.40 -7.96
CA ARG A 156 1.69 35.45 -6.93
C ARG A 156 0.27 36.06 -6.93
N PRO A 157 -0.22 36.59 -5.80
CA PRO A 157 -1.46 37.37 -5.80
C PRO A 157 -1.25 38.70 -6.55
N PHE A 158 -2.00 38.87 -7.64
CA PHE A 158 -2.17 40.14 -8.36
C PHE A 158 -2.86 41.16 -7.45
N ARG A 159 -2.22 42.31 -7.23
CA ARG A 159 -2.87 43.51 -6.70
C ARG A 159 -3.83 44.07 -7.76
N PRO A 160 -5.04 44.55 -7.38
CA PRO A 160 -5.87 45.32 -8.29
C PRO A 160 -5.27 46.72 -8.47
N LEU A 161 -4.92 47.07 -9.71
CA LEU A 161 -4.68 48.44 -10.13
C LEU A 161 -6.02 49.09 -10.47
N GLN A 162 -6.22 50.28 -9.91
CA GLN A 162 -7.39 51.13 -10.06
C GLN A 162 -7.54 51.59 -11.52
N CYS A 163 -8.77 51.57 -12.03
CA CYS A 163 -9.14 52.28 -13.26
C CYS A 163 -9.44 53.75 -12.92
N SER A 164 -8.77 54.65 -13.64
CA SER A 164 -9.16 56.05 -13.91
C SER A 164 -8.71 56.28 -15.36
N ALA A 165 -9.47 56.87 -16.27
CA ALA A 165 -10.65 57.72 -16.20
C ALA A 165 -11.71 57.29 -17.25
#